data_AF-A0ABD0Q7R0-F1
#
_entry.id   AF-A0ABD0Q7R0-F1
#
_cell.length_a   1.000
_cell.length_b   1.000
_cell.length_c   1.000
_cell.angle_alpha   90.00
_cell.angle_beta   90.00
_cell.angle_gamma   90.00
#
_symmetry.space_group_name_H-M   'P 1'
#
loop_
_entity.id
_entity.type
_entity.pdbx_description
1 polymer ?
#
loop_
_entity_poly.entity_id
_entity_poly.type
_entity_poly.pdbx_seq_one_letter_code
_entity_poly.pdbx_strand_id
1 'polypeptide(L)' 'GTQRLPRTVGVSVAKELIFAARALSGDEAKSLGLVNHAVEQNKSGDAAYLRALDLAREIIPQV' A
#
# COMPACT_ATOMS: atom_id res chain seq x y z
N GLY A 1 6.64 -3.25 10.14
CA GLY A 1 7.01 -3.34 11.57
C GLY A 1 6.36 -4.54 12.22
N THR A 2 6.99 -5.14 13.23
CA THR A 2 6.62 -6.45 13.81
C THR A 2 5.18 -6.52 14.33
N GLN A 3 4.63 -5.40 14.81
CA GLN A 3 3.26 -5.34 15.32
C GLN A 3 2.21 -5.04 14.24
N ARG A 4 2.49 -4.11 13.33
CA ARG A 4 1.51 -3.63 12.35
C ARG A 4 1.40 -4.56 11.14
N LEU A 5 2.54 -5.05 10.63
CA LEU A 5 2.56 -5.87 9.41
C LEU A 5 1.71 -7.14 9.53
N PRO A 6 1.80 -7.95 10.61
CA PRO A 6 0.94 -9.14 10.76
C PRO A 6 -0.56 -8.83 10.85
N ARG A 7 -0.94 -7.64 11.34
CA ARG A 7 -2.34 -7.20 11.40
C ARG A 7 -2.88 -6.79 10.03
N THR A 8 -2.00 -6.36 9.12
CA THR A 8 -2.37 -5.93 7.77
C THR A 8 -2.41 -7.09 6.78
N VAL A 9 -1.36 -7.93 6.73
CA VAL A 9 -1.21 -8.98 5.69
C VAL A 9 -1.31 -10.41 6.25
N GLY A 10 -1.61 -10.56 7.54
CA GLY A 10 -1.61 -11.84 8.23
C GLY A 10 -0.23 -12.29 8.73
N VAL A 11 -0.21 -13.14 9.77
CA VAL A 11 1.02 -13.54 10.48
C VAL A 11 1.98 -14.34 9.60
N SER A 12 1.47 -15.22 8.73
CA SER A 12 2.29 -16.08 7.87
C SER A 12 3.08 -15.25 6.85
N VAL A 13 2.38 -14.44 6.05
CA VAL A 13 2.98 -13.54 5.05
C VAL A 13 3.94 -12.55 5.72
N ALA A 14 3.55 -11.98 6.87
CA ALA A 14 4.41 -11.04 7.58
C ALA A 14 5.74 -11.68 8.03
N LYS A 15 5.73 -12.93 8.50
CA LYS A 15 6.96 -13.65 8.86
C LYS A 15 7.84 -13.94 7.65
N GLU A 16 7.24 -14.37 6.54
CA GLU A 16 7.97 -14.59 5.29
C GLU A 16 8.72 -13.31 4.86
N LEU A 17 8.03 -12.17 4.81
CA LEU A 17 8.61 -10.89 4.42
C LEU A 17 9.73 -10.44 5.37
N ILE A 18 9.51 -10.56 6.69
CA ILE A 18 10.48 -10.13 7.70
C ILE A 18 11.72 -11.02 7.69
N PHE A 19 11.56 -12.34 7.67
CA PHE A 19 12.69 -13.27 7.74
C PHE A 19 13.51 -13.29 6.45
N ALA A 20 12.86 -13.13 5.30
CA ALA A 20 13.56 -13.08 4.01
C ALA A 20 14.10 -11.67 3.67
N ALA A 21 13.75 -10.64 4.45
CA ALA A 21 14.01 -9.23 4.13
C ALA A 21 13.60 -8.86 2.69
N ARG A 22 12.50 -9.44 2.19
CA ARG A 22 12.07 -9.30 0.79
C ARG A 22 11.50 -7.91 0.53
N ALA A 23 12.03 -7.25 -0.51
CA ALA A 23 11.42 -6.04 -1.08
C ALA A 23 10.26 -6.43 -2.01
N LEU A 24 9.22 -5.60 -2.05
CA LEU A 24 8.04 -5.81 -2.88
C LEU A 24 7.87 -4.66 -3.87
N SER A 25 7.37 -4.96 -5.06
CA SER A 25 6.80 -3.98 -5.96
C SER A 25 5.45 -3.45 -5.46
N GLY A 26 4.96 -2.36 -6.06
CA GLY A 26 3.64 -1.81 -5.73
C GLY A 26 2.49 -2.79 -5.96
N ASP A 27 2.54 -3.56 -7.05
CA ASP A 27 1.49 -4.51 -7.40
C ASP A 27 1.46 -5.72 -6.47
N GLU A 28 2.62 -6.24 -6.09
CA GLU A 28 2.72 -7.30 -5.08
C GLU A 28 2.23 -6.83 -3.71
N ALA A 29 2.56 -5.59 -3.34
CA ALA A 29 2.04 -5.01 -2.10
C ALA A 29 0.50 -4.91 -2.12
N LYS A 30 -0.11 -4.57 -3.25
CA LYS A 30 -1.56 -4.53 -3.41
C LYS A 30 -2.18 -5.93 -3.37
N SER A 31 -1.59 -6.92 -4.05
CA SER A 31 -2.11 -8.29 -4.07
C SER A 31 -2.07 -8.96 -2.70
N LEU A 32 -1.06 -8.64 -1.88
CA LEU A 32 -0.94 -9.09 -0.48
C LEU A 32 -1.81 -8.28 0.49
N GLY A 33 -2.50 -7.23 0.04
CA GLY A 33 -3.31 -6.36 0.89
C GLY A 33 -2.50 -5.44 1.81
N LEU A 34 -1.20 -5.26 1.54
CA LEU A 34 -0.34 -4.32 2.28
C LEU A 34 -0.73 -2.86 2.01
N VAL A 35 -1.21 -2.58 0.79
CA VAL A 35 -1.78 -1.30 0.36
C VAL A 35 -3.10 -1.53 -0.35
N ASN A 36 -4.01 -0.56 -0.31
CA ASN A 36 -5.31 -0.68 -0.99
C ASN A 36 -5.24 -0.32 -2.48
N HIS A 37 -4.30 0.54 -2.86
CA HIS A 37 -4.11 1.00 -4.24
C HIS A 37 -2.64 0.93 -4.65
N ALA A 38 -2.41 0.44 -5.86
CA ALA A 38 -1.17 0.58 -6.61
C ALA A 38 -1.54 1.26 -7.93
N VAL A 39 -0.72 2.20 -8.35
CA VAL A 39 -0.92 3.02 -9.55
C VAL A 39 0.38 3.08 -10.34
N GLU A 40 0.25 3.10 -11.67
CA GLU A 40 1.40 3.32 -12.55
C GLU A 40 2.04 4.68 -12.28
N GLN A 41 3.36 4.69 -12.25
CA GLN A 41 4.10 5.93 -11.97
C GLN A 41 4.04 6.87 -13.17
N ASN A 42 3.81 8.17 -12.89
CA ASN A 42 3.78 9.21 -13.90
C ASN A 42 5.16 9.87 -14.06
N LYS A 43 5.30 10.74 -15.06
CA LYS A 43 6.57 11.45 -15.35
C LYS A 43 7.02 12.38 -14.22
N SER A 44 6.09 12.88 -13.42
CA SER A 44 6.36 13.80 -12.31
C SER A 44 6.75 13.07 -11.01
N GLY A 45 6.60 11.74 -10.96
CA GLY A 45 6.95 10.92 -9.79
C GLY A 45 5.91 10.94 -8.66
N ASP A 46 4.73 11.54 -8.88
CA ASP A 46 3.75 11.83 -7.83
C ASP A 46 2.40 11.09 -8.00
N ALA A 47 2.33 10.05 -8.85
CA ALA A 47 1.08 9.38 -9.17
C ALA A 47 0.33 8.85 -7.93
N ALA A 48 1.06 8.27 -6.97
CA ALA A 48 0.47 7.79 -5.71
C ALA A 48 -0.11 8.93 -4.86
N TYR A 49 0.53 10.10 -4.89
CA TYR A 49 0.04 11.29 -4.20
C TYR A 49 -1.24 11.83 -4.85
N LEU A 50 -1.29 11.90 -6.18
CA LEU A 50 -2.49 12.29 -6.90
C LEU A 50 -3.67 11.36 -6.61
N ARG A 51 -3.44 10.03 -6.59
CA ARG A 51 -4.50 9.08 -6.18
C ARG A 51 -4.97 9.30 -4.75
N ALA A 52 -4.06 9.67 -3.83
CA ALA A 52 -4.42 10.00 -2.47
C ALA A 52 -5.27 11.29 -2.38
N LEU A 53 -5.00 12.29 -3.21
CA LEU A 53 -5.84 13.50 -3.31
C LEU A 53 -7.25 13.18 -3.82
N ASP A 54 -7.36 12.31 -4.81
CA ASP A 54 -8.68 11.88 -5.31
C ASP A 54 -9.48 11.17 -4.22
N LEU A 55 -8.84 10.23 -3.51
CA LEU A 55 -9.48 9.56 -2.36
C LEU A 55 -9.86 10.57 -1.26
N ALA A 56 -9.02 11.56 -0.98
CA ALA A 56 -9.32 12.59 0.01
C ALA A 56 -10.55 13.42 -0.40
N ARG A 57 -10.69 13.76 -1.69
CA ARG A 57 -11.88 14.46 -2.22
C ARG A 57 -13.15 13.64 -2.09
N GLU A 58 -13.07 12.32 -2.26
CA GLU A 58 -14.19 11.40 -2.03
C GLU A 58 -14.64 11.39 -0.55
N ILE A 59 -13.72 11.63 0.39
CA ILE A 59 -14.00 11.64 1.84
C ILE A 59 -14.60 12.98 2.31
N ILE A 60 -14.27 14.09 1.66
CA ILE A 60 -14.77 15.42 2.06
C ILE A 60 -16.31 15.42 1.95
N PRO A 61 -17.04 15.74 3.03
CA PRO A 61 -18.49 15.86 2.98
C PRO A 61 -18.90 16.91 1.95
N GLN A 62 -19.80 16.56 1.03
CA GLN A 62 -20.45 17.56 0.18
C GLN A 62 -21.51 18.28 1.03
N VAL A 63 -21.10 19.39 1.63
CA VAL A 63 -21.99 20.37 2.28
C VAL A 63 -22.25 21.54 1.35
#